data_AF-A0A0L0LHJ3-F1
#
_entry.id   AF-A0A0L0LHJ3-F1
#
_cell.length_a   1.000
_cell.length_b   1.000
_cell.length_c   1.000
_cell.angle_alpha   90.00
_cell.angle_beta   90.00
_cell.angle_gamma   90.00
#
_symmetry.space_group_name_H-M   'P 1'
#
loop_
_entity.id
_entity.type
_entity.pdbx_description
1 polymer ?
#
loop_
_entity_poly.entity_id
_entity_poly.type
_entity_poly.pdbx_seq_one_letter_code
_entity_poly.pdbx_strand_id
1 'polypeptide(L)'
;MNKIIARTYSHTNGFRAHITYALFGICAVLMITYVFNIYTVISRSVALQHVEASIAEVSETIQKLDSQYIGLSNRITPELVRARGMSEGKVASYISRTSSLGVVSLSGYEL
;
A
#
# COMPACT_ATOMS: atom_id res chain seq x y z
N MET A 1 -19.76 52.17 -53.10
CA MET A 1 -18.94 52.11 -51.86
C MET A 1 -19.58 51.31 -50.73
N ASN A 2 -20.86 51.53 -50.37
CA ASN A 2 -21.49 50.87 -49.21
C ASN A 2 -21.51 49.33 -49.24
N LYS A 3 -21.68 48.70 -50.42
CA LYS A 3 -21.65 47.22 -50.54
C LYS A 3 -20.28 46.60 -50.24
N ILE A 4 -19.19 47.31 -50.52
CA ILE A 4 -17.83 46.80 -50.30
C ILE A 4 -17.52 46.83 -48.80
N ILE A 5 -17.86 47.95 -48.14
CA ILE A 5 -17.67 48.14 -46.69
C ILE A 5 -18.49 47.11 -45.90
N ALA A 6 -19.75 46.86 -46.29
CA ALA A 6 -20.61 45.86 -45.64
C ALA A 6 -20.06 44.43 -45.77
N ARG A 7 -19.49 44.09 -46.94
CA ARG A 7 -18.92 42.76 -47.21
C ARG A 7 -17.61 42.52 -46.45
N THR A 8 -16.79 43.55 -46.31
CA THR A 8 -15.59 43.50 -45.47
C THR A 8 -15.95 43.34 -44.00
N TYR A 9 -16.97 44.08 -43.51
CA TYR A 9 -17.41 44.01 -42.13
C TYR A 9 -17.99 42.64 -41.75
N SER A 10 -18.80 42.03 -42.63
CA SER A 10 -19.36 40.69 -42.40
C SER A 10 -18.27 39.62 -42.38
N HIS A 11 -17.24 39.75 -43.21
CA HIS A 11 -16.13 38.79 -43.27
C HIS A 11 -15.25 38.88 -42.02
N THR A 12 -14.95 40.09 -41.53
CA THR A 12 -14.19 40.27 -40.28
C THR A 12 -14.96 39.76 -39.07
N ASN A 13 -16.29 39.96 -39.02
CA ASN A 13 -17.09 39.50 -37.88
C ASN A 13 -17.22 37.97 -37.84
N GLY A 14 -17.35 37.32 -39.00
CA GLY A 14 -17.36 35.85 -39.10
C GLY A 14 -16.05 35.21 -38.65
N PHE A 15 -14.91 35.80 -39.02
CA PHE A 15 -13.60 35.32 -38.60
C PHE A 15 -13.40 35.43 -37.07
N ARG A 16 -13.86 36.53 -36.46
CA ARG A 16 -13.84 36.70 -35.00
C ARG A 16 -14.70 35.65 -34.30
N ALA A 17 -15.90 35.38 -34.80
CA ALA A 17 -16.78 34.36 -34.24
C ALA A 17 -16.13 32.96 -34.26
N HIS A 18 -15.49 32.57 -35.37
CA HIS A 18 -14.80 31.28 -35.46
C HIS A 18 -13.64 31.16 -34.47
N ILE A 19 -12.86 32.22 -34.26
CA ILE A 19 -11.79 32.24 -33.25
C ILE A 19 -12.38 32.07 -31.85
N THR A 20 -13.48 32.76 -31.54
CA THR A 20 -14.15 32.63 -30.24
C THR A 20 -14.66 31.21 -30.01
N TYR A 21 -15.30 30.58 -31.01
CA TYR A 21 -15.73 29.19 -30.90
C TYR A 21 -14.58 28.21 -30.76
N ALA A 22 -13.46 28.44 -31.45
CA ALA A 22 -12.26 27.62 -31.29
C ALA A 22 -11.69 27.71 -29.87
N LEU A 23 -11.64 28.92 -29.28
CA LEU A 23 -11.24 29.13 -27.89
C LEU A 23 -12.15 28.40 -26.90
N PHE A 24 -13.48 28.49 -27.10
CA PHE A 24 -14.42 27.73 -26.27
C PHE A 24 -14.24 26.22 -26.41
N GLY A 25 -14.01 25.73 -27.62
CA GLY A 25 -13.72 24.31 -27.87
C GLY A 25 -12.47 23.84 -27.13
N ILE A 26 -11.38 24.61 -27.20
CA ILE A 26 -10.14 24.31 -26.47
C ILE A 26 -10.37 24.32 -24.96
N CYS A 27 -11.08 25.32 -24.43
CA CYS A 27 -11.43 25.37 -23.00
C CYS A 27 -12.25 24.14 -22.56
N ALA A 28 -13.23 23.72 -23.37
CA ALA A 28 -14.03 22.54 -23.06
C ALA A 28 -13.18 21.26 -23.03
N VAL A 29 -12.30 21.08 -24.02
CA VAL A 29 -11.38 19.93 -24.06
C VAL A 29 -10.45 19.93 -22.84
N LEU A 30 -9.86 21.07 -22.50
CA LEU A 30 -8.99 21.19 -21.32
C LEU A 30 -9.73 20.85 -20.02
N MET A 31 -10.99 21.29 -19.88
CA MET A 31 -11.80 20.96 -18.71
C MET A 31 -12.07 19.45 -18.61
N ILE A 32 -12.43 18.80 -19.73
CA ILE A 32 -12.66 17.36 -19.76
C ILE A 32 -11.39 16.59 -19.39
N THR A 33 -10.25 16.97 -19.98
CA THR A 33 -8.95 16.36 -19.69
C THR A 33 -8.58 16.54 -18.21
N TYR A 34 -8.84 17.72 -17.64
CA TYR A 34 -8.58 17.99 -16.23
C TYR A 34 -9.39 17.08 -15.30
N VAL A 35 -10.71 16.99 -15.51
CA VAL A 35 -11.59 16.12 -14.71
C VAL A 35 -11.17 14.65 -14.82
N PHE A 36 -10.85 14.18 -16.03
CA PHE A 36 -10.42 12.80 -16.25
C PHE A 36 -9.10 12.47 -15.54
N ASN A 37 -8.14 13.39 -15.56
CA ASN A 37 -6.89 13.23 -14.83
C ASN A 37 -7.11 13.17 -13.32
N ILE A 38 -7.93 14.07 -12.76
CA ILE A 38 -8.27 14.04 -11.33
C ILE A 38 -8.91 12.70 -10.95
N TYR A 39 -9.91 12.24 -11.71
CA TYR A 39 -10.56 10.96 -11.45
C TYR A 39 -9.57 9.80 -11.50
N THR A 40 -8.64 9.81 -12.45
CA THR A 40 -7.59 8.79 -12.58
C THR A 40 -6.66 8.79 -11.38
N VAL A 41 -6.25 9.96 -10.88
CA VAL A 41 -5.41 10.07 -9.69
C VAL A 41 -6.15 9.57 -8.46
N ILE A 42 -7.39 10.01 -8.25
CA ILE A 42 -8.21 9.60 -7.09
C ILE A 42 -8.42 8.09 -7.09
N SER A 43 -8.84 7.52 -8.22
CA SER A 43 -9.07 6.07 -8.32
C SER A 43 -7.81 5.25 -8.05
N ARG A 44 -6.65 5.69 -8.53
CA ARG A 44 -5.36 5.05 -8.20
C ARG A 44 -5.01 5.19 -6.73
N SER A 45 -5.21 6.36 -6.13
CA SER A 45 -4.96 6.58 -4.71
C SER A 45 -5.85 5.69 -3.83
N VAL A 46 -7.13 5.57 -4.16
CA VAL A 46 -8.07 4.68 -3.44
C VAL A 46 -7.66 3.22 -3.59
N ALA A 47 -7.25 2.79 -4.79
CA ALA A 47 -6.74 1.43 -4.99
C ALA A 47 -5.49 1.14 -4.15
N LEU A 48 -4.55 2.10 -4.07
CA LEU A 48 -3.37 1.97 -3.21
C LEU A 48 -3.74 1.88 -1.73
N GLN A 49 -4.67 2.72 -1.26
CA GLN A 49 -5.15 2.67 0.13
C GLN A 49 -5.78 1.31 0.49
N HIS A 50 -6.53 0.69 -0.42
CA HIS A 50 -7.07 -0.65 -0.20
C HIS A 50 -5.98 -1.71 -0.09
N VAL A 51 -4.94 -1.62 -0.93
CA VAL A 51 -3.79 -2.53 -0.85
C VAL A 51 -3.03 -2.35 0.46
N GLU A 52 -2.77 -1.11 0.88
CA GLU A 52 -2.12 -0.81 2.16
C GLU A 52 -2.92 -1.34 3.35
N ALA A 53 -4.23 -1.16 3.35
CA ALA A 53 -5.11 -1.70 4.39
C ALA A 53 -5.07 -3.23 4.45
N SER A 54 -5.07 -3.90 3.29
CA SER A 54 -4.96 -5.36 3.22
C SER A 54 -3.59 -5.86 3.72
N ILE A 55 -2.51 -5.15 3.39
CA ILE A 55 -1.17 -5.47 3.91
C ILE A 55 -1.12 -5.33 5.43
N ALA A 56 -1.74 -4.29 5.99
CA ALA A 56 -1.81 -4.08 7.43
C ALA A 56 -2.55 -5.23 8.15
N GLU A 57 -3.68 -5.67 7.61
CA GLU A 57 -4.45 -6.80 8.16
C GLU A 57 -3.65 -8.11 8.14
N VAL A 58 -2.96 -8.39 7.02
CA VAL A 58 -2.09 -9.56 6.91
C VAL A 58 -0.93 -9.48 7.90
N SER A 59 -0.31 -8.31 8.06
CA SER A 59 0.78 -8.09 9.02
C SER A 59 0.33 -8.31 10.46
N GLU A 60 -0.86 -7.84 10.83
CA GLU A 60 -1.44 -8.06 12.15
C GLU A 60 -1.69 -9.55 12.40
N THR A 61 -2.20 -10.26 11.39
CA THR A 61 -2.42 -11.71 11.45
C THR A 61 -1.11 -12.46 11.65
N ILE A 62 -0.04 -12.09 10.92
CA ILE A 62 1.29 -12.69 11.07
C ILE A 62 1.84 -12.41 12.48
N GLN A 63 1.73 -11.18 12.97
CA GLN A 63 2.21 -10.82 14.30
C GLN A 63 1.47 -11.59 15.41
N LYS A 64 0.16 -11.78 15.25
CA LYS A 64 -0.64 -12.61 16.16
C LYS A 64 -0.18 -14.07 16.14
N LEU A 65 0.09 -14.61 14.95
CA LEU A 65 0.57 -15.98 14.79
C LEU A 65 1.96 -16.17 15.42
N ASP A 66 2.86 -15.20 15.24
CA ASP A 66 4.19 -15.21 15.85
C ASP A 66 4.09 -15.15 17.38
N SER A 67 3.23 -14.29 17.91
CA SER A 67 2.94 -14.24 19.35
C SER A 67 2.39 -15.56 19.89
N GLN A 68 1.47 -16.21 19.16
CA GLN A 68 0.96 -17.54 19.52
C GLN A 68 2.04 -18.61 19.46
N TYR A 69 2.93 -18.57 18.47
CA TYR A 69 4.04 -19.50 18.33
C TYR A 69 5.03 -19.35 19.49
N ILE A 70 5.41 -18.12 19.84
CA ILE A 70 6.27 -17.85 21.00
C ILE A 70 5.60 -18.33 22.28
N GLY A 71 4.30 -18.03 22.46
CA GLY A 71 3.53 -18.49 23.62
C GLY A 71 3.46 -20.01 23.72
N LEU A 72 3.32 -20.71 22.59
CA LEU A 72 3.33 -22.17 22.55
C LEU A 72 4.73 -22.72 22.83
N SER A 73 5.77 -22.16 22.19
CA SER A 73 7.17 -22.55 22.39
C SER A 73 7.59 -22.41 23.84
N ASN A 74 7.18 -21.32 24.51
CA ASN A 74 7.47 -21.11 25.93
C ASN A 74 6.70 -22.05 26.86
N ARG A 75 5.59 -22.65 26.39
CA ARG A 75 4.81 -23.65 27.14
C ARG A 75 5.29 -25.08 26.93
N ILE A 76 6.14 -25.34 25.93
CA ILE A 76 6.76 -26.65 25.73
C ILE A 76 7.94 -26.76 26.71
N THR A 77 7.64 -27.18 27.94
CA THR A 77 8.64 -27.59 28.92
C THR A 77 9.04 -29.06 28.71
N PRO A 78 10.28 -29.46 29.05
CA PRO A 78 10.74 -30.86 28.98
C PRO A 78 9.81 -31.83 29.73
N GLU A 79 9.26 -31.36 30.84
CA GLU A 79 8.23 -32.04 31.65
C GLU A 79 6.97 -32.37 30.85
N LEU A 80 6.45 -31.42 30.06
CA LEU A 80 5.26 -31.62 29.22
C LEU A 80 5.52 -32.61 28.07
N VAL A 81 6.73 -32.58 27.52
CA VAL A 81 7.20 -33.49 26.46
C VAL A 81 7.34 -34.92 27.01
N ARG A 82 7.92 -35.08 28.21
CA ARG A 82 7.97 -36.37 28.93
C ARG A 82 6.58 -36.89 29.27
N ALA A 83 5.67 -36.03 29.72
CA ALA A 83 4.28 -36.41 30.03
C ALA A 83 3.46 -36.84 28.80
N ARG A 84 3.86 -36.41 27.59
CA ARG A 84 3.26 -36.83 26.30
C ARG A 84 3.89 -38.10 25.72
N GLY A 85 4.78 -38.78 26.44
CA GLY A 85 5.39 -40.05 26.04
C GLY A 85 6.58 -39.91 25.08
N MET A 86 7.09 -38.70 24.87
CA MET A 86 8.35 -38.50 24.13
C MET A 86 9.52 -38.70 25.10
N SER A 87 10.34 -39.73 24.88
CA SER A 87 11.56 -39.95 25.65
C SER A 87 12.67 -39.00 25.17
N GLU A 88 13.51 -38.56 26.11
CA GLU A 88 14.69 -37.71 25.87
C GLU A 88 15.53 -38.22 24.69
N GLY A 89 15.48 -37.50 23.57
CA GLY A 89 16.38 -37.72 22.43
C GLY A 89 17.68 -36.96 22.64
N LYS A 90 18.84 -37.61 22.44
CA LYS A 90 20.14 -36.93 22.45
C LYS A 90 20.15 -35.82 21.38
N VAL A 91 20.30 -34.58 21.83
CA VAL A 91 20.47 -33.42 20.94
C VAL A 91 21.80 -33.57 20.21
N ALA A 92 21.76 -33.97 18.93
CA ALA A 92 22.96 -34.22 18.14
C ALA A 92 23.67 -32.93 17.70
N SER A 93 22.95 -31.80 17.61
CA SER A 93 23.54 -30.48 17.42
C SER A 93 22.58 -29.39 17.91
N TYR A 94 23.09 -28.48 18.73
CA TYR A 94 22.39 -27.27 19.13
C TYR A 94 22.96 -26.11 18.34
N ILE A 95 22.18 -25.54 17.42
CA ILE A 95 22.57 -24.31 16.73
C ILE A 95 22.07 -23.15 17.58
N SER A 96 22.97 -22.54 18.35
CA SER A 96 22.64 -21.32 19.09
C SER A 96 22.28 -20.25 18.07
N ARG A 97 21.03 -19.77 18.07
CA ARG A 97 20.74 -18.47 17.48
C ARG A 97 21.34 -17.46 18.43
N THR A 98 22.38 -16.78 17.99
CA THR A 98 22.91 -15.59 18.65
C THR A 98 21.75 -14.61 18.86
N SER A 99 21.21 -14.60 20.08
CA SER A 99 20.45 -13.47 20.58
C SER A 99 21.45 -12.34 20.75
N SER A 100 21.55 -11.47 19.74
CA SER A 100 21.98 -10.12 20.04
C SER A 100 20.96 -9.57 21.03
N LEU A 101 21.47 -9.16 22.20
CA LEU A 101 20.78 -8.51 23.31
C LEU A 101 20.22 -9.44 24.40
N GLY A 102 21.12 -9.78 25.33
CA GLY A 102 20.90 -9.58 26.75
C GLY A 102 19.92 -10.52 27.45
N VAL A 103 20.44 -11.60 28.02
CA VAL A 103 20.57 -11.78 29.48
C VAL A 103 21.35 -13.07 29.69
N VAL A 104 22.58 -12.92 30.16
CA VAL A 104 23.33 -13.98 30.82
C VAL A 104 22.70 -14.15 32.20
N SER A 105 22.20 -15.34 32.53
CA SER A 105 22.26 -15.86 33.91
C SER A 105 22.92 -17.23 33.90
N LEU A 106 24.24 -17.16 33.85
CA LEU A 106 25.16 -18.22 34.19
C LEU A 106 25.20 -18.33 35.72
N SER A 107 24.30 -19.08 36.37
CA SER A 107 24.53 -19.62 37.72
C SER A 107 23.41 -20.58 38.15
N GLY A 108 23.79 -21.85 38.38
CA GLY A 108 23.23 -22.79 39.36
C GLY A 108 21.73 -23.12 39.27
N TYR A 109 21.29 -24.37 39.14
CA TYR A 109 21.80 -25.58 39.77
C TYR A 109 21.29 -26.80 38.99
N GLU A 110 22.20 -27.77 38.78
CA GLU A 110 21.82 -29.17 38.70
C GLU A 110 21.50 -29.66 40.13
N LEU A 111 20.27 -30.13 40.34
CA LEU A 111 19.85 -31.27 41.18
C LEU A 111 18.31 -31.37 41.15
#